data_AF-A0A7S3Q5B1-F1
#
_entry.id   AF-A0A7S3Q5B1-F1
#
_cell.length_a   1.000
_cell.length_b   1.000
_cell.length_c   1.000
_cell.angle_alpha   90.00
_cell.angle_beta   90.00
_cell.angle_gamma   90.00
#
_symmetry.space_group_name_H-M   'P 1'
#
loop_
_entity.id
_entity.type
_entity.pdbx_description
1 polymer ?
#
loop_
_entity_poly.entity_id
_entity_poly.type
_entity_poly.pdbx_seq_one_letter_code
_entity_poly.pdbx_strand_id
1 'polypeptide(L)'
;MLSTGFLLNAKFFACILVSIQVYSVSSFAPQRCSNAIPRRSFARRRIFEMHLKIDDSSEDPRQLEFDLSDLPQPTDIRKQRFLREEENRERYAQYGNDLWELRNLLKDLSKKLIDSIAIGADNVKEVRQEIWETEQKDANIVYGLELDAMDKALEEEREDDAREHRNNARNARDQLIYFNYEGLWVGKYGDYGFELVNITYTGDTLIARKVTDDSTVPAGEITFQADLAPPRHSKSLSKSLPNIKLSETASKRWGTTELKRFEGLGQVAEEGFVKSQWLEGQMVLINEENFSFAWLPINYQIFFGRPSPELQLKMLEEAEKKKVDVMNNIMQQGIDTLSFENADVEKDYVVKCFDATRNAIEDGLIDDYSESCIFVEEDACCFE
;
A
#
# COMPACT_ATOMS: atom_id res chain seq x y z
N MET A 1 20.69 -25.70 -38.93
CA MET A 1 20.32 -24.61 -39.87
C MET A 1 18.80 -24.51 -39.84
N LEU A 2 18.24 -23.83 -38.84
CA LEU A 2 18.00 -22.39 -38.70
C LEU A 2 16.71 -21.92 -39.39
N SER A 3 15.85 -21.36 -38.52
CA SER A 3 14.91 -20.27 -38.77
C SER A 3 13.63 -20.58 -39.56
N THR A 4 12.51 -20.63 -38.85
CA THR A 4 11.40 -19.67 -39.02
C THR A 4 10.41 -19.85 -37.87
N GLY A 5 10.47 -18.98 -36.87
CA GLY A 5 9.54 -18.92 -35.75
C GLY A 5 9.41 -17.49 -35.25
N PHE A 6 8.21 -17.15 -34.79
CA PHE A 6 7.82 -15.89 -34.14
C PHE A 6 7.60 -14.67 -35.04
N LEU A 7 6.40 -14.60 -35.64
CA LEU A 7 5.78 -13.35 -36.11
C LEU A 7 4.25 -13.42 -35.97
N LEU A 8 3.75 -13.72 -34.78
CA LEU A 8 2.33 -13.60 -34.44
C LEU A 8 2.20 -13.29 -32.93
N ASN A 9 2.39 -12.02 -32.54
CA ASN A 9 1.87 -11.52 -31.25
C ASN A 9 1.89 -9.99 -31.07
N ALA A 10 1.74 -9.21 -32.14
CA ALA A 10 1.62 -7.74 -32.02
C ALA A 10 0.18 -7.22 -32.18
N LYS A 11 -0.71 -7.98 -32.85
CA LYS A 11 -2.11 -7.56 -33.09
C LYS A 11 -3.08 -7.98 -31.97
N PHE A 12 -2.69 -8.92 -31.10
CA PHE A 12 -3.55 -9.37 -29.99
C PHE A 12 -3.52 -8.39 -28.80
N PHE A 13 -2.40 -7.68 -28.58
CA PHE A 13 -2.28 -6.67 -27.53
C PHE A 13 -3.06 -5.37 -27.79
N ALA A 14 -3.33 -5.03 -29.05
CA ALA A 14 -4.06 -3.80 -29.40
C ALA A 14 -5.58 -3.89 -29.14
N CYS A 15 -6.18 -5.08 -29.15
CA CYS A 15 -7.58 -5.27 -28.76
C CYS A 15 -7.80 -5.25 -27.23
N ILE A 16 -6.78 -5.65 -26.45
CA ILE A 16 -6.90 -5.78 -24.99
C ILE A 16 -6.98 -4.42 -24.29
N LEU A 17 -6.32 -3.38 -24.81
CA LEU A 17 -6.43 -2.03 -24.26
C LEU A 17 -7.74 -1.30 -24.60
N VAL A 18 -8.39 -1.66 -25.72
CA VAL A 18 -9.65 -1.03 -26.14
C VAL A 18 -10.87 -1.66 -25.44
N SER A 19 -10.85 -2.97 -25.17
CA SER A 19 -11.97 -3.63 -24.48
C SER A 19 -12.07 -3.27 -22.99
N ILE A 20 -10.98 -2.89 -22.32
CA ILE A 20 -11.03 -2.35 -20.95
C ILE A 20 -11.61 -0.91 -20.94
N GLN A 21 -11.53 -0.17 -22.05
CA GLN A 21 -12.12 1.18 -22.18
C GLN A 21 -13.63 1.19 -22.42
N VAL A 22 -14.27 0.06 -22.75
CA VAL A 22 -15.68 0.02 -23.18
C VAL A 22 -16.60 -0.75 -22.23
N TYR A 23 -16.10 -1.38 -21.17
CA TYR A 23 -16.98 -1.77 -20.07
C TYR A 23 -17.40 -0.53 -19.27
N SER A 24 -18.57 -0.03 -19.65
CA SER A 24 -19.42 0.88 -18.89
C SER A 24 -19.27 0.61 -17.39
N VAL A 25 -18.59 1.53 -16.70
CA VAL A 25 -18.52 1.64 -15.24
C VAL A 25 -19.95 1.92 -14.75
N SER A 26 -20.71 0.85 -14.61
CA SER A 26 -22.14 0.85 -14.26
C SER A 26 -22.41 -0.27 -13.25
N SER A 27 -21.78 -0.20 -12.08
CA SER A 27 -22.30 -0.87 -10.88
C SER A 27 -21.70 -0.41 -9.55
N PHE A 28 -20.87 0.64 -9.53
CA PHE A 28 -20.51 1.35 -8.29
C PHE A 28 -20.77 2.85 -8.46
N ALA A 29 -22.05 3.20 -8.45
CA ALA A 29 -22.47 4.54 -8.07
C ALA A 29 -22.80 4.49 -6.56
N PRO A 30 -22.21 5.34 -5.70
CA PRO A 30 -22.76 5.57 -4.38
C PRO A 30 -24.22 6.04 -4.55
N GLN A 31 -25.14 5.42 -3.82
CA GLN A 31 -26.54 5.81 -3.83
C GLN A 31 -26.65 7.31 -3.52
N ARG A 32 -27.39 8.02 -4.37
CA ARG A 32 -27.64 9.45 -4.26
C ARG A 32 -28.40 9.73 -2.96
N CYS A 33 -27.72 10.26 -1.94
CA CYS A 33 -28.37 11.16 -0.99
C CYS A 33 -28.59 12.50 -1.71
N SER A 34 -29.79 12.69 -2.25
CA SER A 34 -30.23 13.97 -2.79
C SER A 34 -30.50 14.94 -1.64
N ASN A 35 -29.51 15.79 -1.33
CA ASN A 35 -29.74 17.14 -0.82
C ASN A 35 -28.62 18.02 -1.34
N ALA A 36 -28.99 19.05 -2.09
CA ALA A 36 -28.09 19.97 -2.75
C ALA A 36 -27.29 20.79 -1.72
N ILE A 37 -25.97 20.64 -1.71
CA ILE A 37 -25.04 21.53 -1.00
C ILE A 37 -24.32 22.38 -2.06
N PRO A 38 -24.31 23.72 -1.93
CA PRO A 38 -23.65 24.58 -2.91
C PRO A 38 -22.12 24.48 -2.77
N ARG A 39 -21.48 24.48 -3.95
CA ARG A 39 -20.02 24.40 -4.17
C ARG A 39 -19.23 25.40 -3.32
N ARG A 40 -18.19 24.92 -2.64
CA ARG A 40 -17.05 25.74 -2.21
C ARG A 40 -15.78 25.31 -2.95
N SER A 41 -15.07 26.30 -3.47
CA SER A 41 -13.77 26.20 -4.12
C SER A 41 -12.71 25.70 -3.15
N PHE A 42 -11.82 24.81 -3.62
CA PHE A 42 -10.60 24.42 -2.92
C PHE A 42 -9.61 25.60 -2.93
N ALA A 43 -9.72 26.44 -1.90
CA ALA A 43 -8.68 27.36 -1.49
C ALA A 43 -7.97 26.74 -0.28
N ARG A 44 -6.62 26.76 -0.33
CA ARG A 44 -5.65 26.68 0.76
C ARG A 44 -6.25 26.40 2.15
N ARG A 45 -5.84 25.31 2.80
CA ARG A 45 -5.87 25.21 4.28
C ARG A 45 -4.89 26.24 4.87
N ARG A 46 -5.28 27.52 4.85
CA ARG A 46 -5.11 28.34 6.04
C ARG A 46 -6.07 27.78 7.07
N ILE A 47 -5.59 27.62 8.30
CA ILE A 47 -6.43 27.54 9.48
C ILE A 47 -7.39 28.73 9.40
N PHE A 48 -8.62 28.47 8.94
CA PHE A 48 -9.69 29.45 8.84
C PHE A 48 -10.59 29.17 10.02
N GLU A 49 -10.55 30.06 11.02
CA GLU A 49 -11.61 30.24 12.01
C GLU A 49 -12.93 30.44 11.27
N MET A 50 -13.64 29.36 10.97
CA MET A 50 -15.06 29.45 10.67
C MET A 50 -15.77 29.63 12.01
N HIS A 51 -16.14 30.88 12.31
CA HIS A 51 -17.20 31.21 13.24
C HIS A 51 -18.52 30.64 12.69
N LEU A 52 -18.70 29.32 12.84
CA LEU A 52 -20.02 28.72 12.89
C LEU A 52 -20.66 29.27 14.17
N LYS A 53 -21.70 30.10 14.01
CA LYS A 53 -22.65 30.35 15.09
C LYS A 53 -23.40 29.04 15.33
N ILE A 54 -22.77 28.15 16.09
CA ILE A 54 -23.42 27.00 16.70
C ILE A 54 -24.34 27.62 17.75
N ASP A 55 -25.63 27.35 17.65
CA ASP A 55 -26.57 27.69 18.72
C ASP A 55 -26.13 26.92 19.98
N ASP A 56 -25.57 27.67 20.91
CA ASP A 56 -24.82 27.27 22.12
C ASP A 56 -25.71 26.69 23.23
N SER A 57 -26.76 25.94 22.88
CA SER A 57 -27.79 25.51 23.84
C SER A 57 -28.13 24.02 23.84
N SER A 58 -27.41 23.21 23.08
CA SER A 58 -27.44 21.76 23.28
C SER A 58 -26.00 21.24 23.37
N GLU A 59 -25.48 21.21 24.59
CA GLU A 59 -24.28 20.43 24.90
C GLU A 59 -24.55 18.99 24.44
N ASP A 60 -23.80 18.49 23.44
CA ASP A 60 -23.86 17.08 23.08
C ASP A 60 -23.34 16.30 24.31
N PRO A 61 -24.17 15.47 24.96
CA PRO A 61 -23.77 14.78 26.18
C PRO A 61 -22.53 13.89 25.98
N ARG A 62 -22.16 13.56 24.73
CA ARG A 62 -20.93 12.82 24.40
C ARG A 62 -19.65 13.68 24.42
N GLN A 63 -19.74 15.01 24.42
CA GLN A 63 -18.54 15.86 24.56
C GLN A 63 -17.93 15.81 25.96
N LEU A 64 -18.73 15.48 26.99
CA LEU A 64 -18.23 15.30 28.36
C LEU A 64 -17.49 13.95 28.55
N GLU A 65 -17.71 12.97 27.68
CA GLU A 65 -17.06 11.65 27.79
C GLU A 65 -15.60 11.65 27.32
N PHE A 66 -15.21 12.64 26.52
CA PHE A 66 -13.85 12.76 25.96
C PHE A 66 -13.31 14.16 26.23
N ASP A 67 -12.98 14.44 27.49
CA ASP A 67 -12.22 15.65 27.83
C ASP A 67 -10.81 15.55 27.23
N LEU A 68 -10.63 16.15 26.05
CA LEU A 68 -9.35 16.17 25.35
C LEU A 68 -8.36 17.17 25.98
N SER A 69 -8.77 17.96 26.97
CA SER A 69 -7.89 18.93 27.63
C SER A 69 -6.81 18.26 28.50
N ASP A 70 -7.04 17.02 28.90
CA ASP A 70 -6.10 16.19 29.69
C ASP A 70 -5.21 15.27 28.84
N LEU A 71 -5.22 15.41 27.50
CA LEU A 71 -4.29 14.62 26.69
C LEU A 71 -2.83 14.98 27.03
N PRO A 72 -1.97 13.99 27.31
CA PRO A 72 -0.57 14.25 27.62
C PRO A 72 0.08 15.01 26.46
N GLN A 73 0.86 16.03 26.81
CA GLN A 73 1.60 16.83 25.84
C GLN A 73 2.41 15.91 24.93
N PRO A 74 2.46 16.17 23.61
CA PRO A 74 3.23 15.35 22.69
C PRO A 74 4.69 15.24 23.17
N THR A 75 5.20 14.01 23.23
CA THR A 75 6.62 13.76 23.50
C THR A 75 7.48 14.45 22.45
N ASP A 76 8.74 14.76 22.78
CA ASP A 76 9.64 15.43 21.82
C ASP A 76 9.86 14.60 20.55
N ILE A 77 9.86 13.27 20.68
CA ILE A 77 9.89 12.33 19.55
C ILE A 77 8.68 12.55 18.63
N ARG A 78 7.47 12.69 19.20
CA ARG A 78 6.25 12.93 18.43
C ARG A 78 6.28 14.29 17.73
N LYS A 79 6.81 15.34 18.40
CA LYS A 79 7.00 16.66 17.78
C LYS A 79 7.98 16.63 16.62
N GLN A 80 9.13 15.98 16.79
CA GLN A 80 10.13 15.82 15.74
C GLN A 80 9.58 15.05 14.54
N ARG A 81 8.77 14.01 14.78
CA ARG A 81 8.06 13.29 13.72
C ARG A 81 7.12 14.22 12.95
N PHE A 82 6.31 15.03 13.63
CA PHE A 82 5.41 15.98 12.96
C PHE A 82 6.16 17.01 12.12
N LEU A 83 7.25 17.58 12.65
CA LEU A 83 8.09 18.53 11.90
C LEU A 83 8.67 17.87 10.64
N ARG A 84 9.18 16.64 10.75
CA ARG A 84 9.69 15.89 9.59
C ARG A 84 8.61 15.59 8.55
N GLU A 85 7.41 15.20 9.00
CA GLU A 85 6.27 14.96 8.11
C GLU A 85 5.81 16.24 7.41
N GLU A 86 5.91 17.40 8.06
CA GLU A 86 5.61 18.71 7.49
C GLU A 86 6.69 19.13 6.47
N GLU A 87 7.97 19.04 6.83
CA GLU A 87 9.09 19.31 5.93
C GLU A 87 9.03 18.43 4.66
N ASN A 88 8.77 17.13 4.83
CA ASN A 88 8.62 16.22 3.70
C ASN A 88 7.42 16.62 2.81
N ARG A 89 6.30 17.02 3.41
CA ARG A 89 5.11 17.45 2.67
C ARG A 89 5.34 18.73 1.87
N GLU A 90 6.21 19.62 2.36
CA GLU A 90 6.63 20.81 1.63
C GLU A 90 7.67 20.50 0.54
N ARG A 91 8.56 19.53 0.81
CA ARG A 91 9.62 19.11 -0.11
C ARG A 91 9.08 18.42 -1.36
N TYR A 92 8.11 17.52 -1.21
CA TYR A 92 7.64 16.67 -2.30
C TYR A 92 6.28 17.10 -2.87
N ALA A 93 6.11 16.88 -4.17
CA ALA A 93 4.82 17.07 -4.82
C ALA A 93 3.79 16.05 -4.31
N GLN A 94 2.58 16.51 -4.05
CA GLN A 94 1.48 15.65 -3.61
C GLN A 94 1.03 14.72 -4.75
N TYR A 95 0.60 13.50 -4.40
CA TYR A 95 0.03 12.59 -5.38
C TYR A 95 -1.21 13.20 -6.05
N GLY A 96 -1.38 12.94 -7.35
CA GLY A 96 -2.48 13.48 -8.15
C GLY A 96 -1.98 14.41 -9.23
N ASN A 97 -2.75 15.47 -9.52
CA ASN A 97 -2.43 16.39 -10.61
C ASN A 97 -1.09 17.10 -10.42
N ASP A 98 -0.74 17.49 -9.20
CA ASP A 98 0.53 18.17 -8.88
C ASP A 98 1.74 17.32 -9.31
N LEU A 99 1.73 16.03 -8.95
CA LEU A 99 2.75 15.08 -9.37
C LEU A 99 2.78 14.88 -10.90
N TRP A 100 1.62 14.85 -11.56
CA TRP A 100 1.56 14.69 -13.02
C TRP A 100 2.04 15.92 -13.78
N GLU A 101 1.71 17.11 -13.29
CA GLU A 101 2.21 18.39 -13.80
C GLU A 101 3.74 18.46 -13.66
N LEU A 102 4.27 18.08 -12.48
CA LEU A 102 5.71 17.98 -12.25
C LEU A 102 6.39 17.03 -13.24
N ARG A 103 5.81 15.85 -13.48
CA ARG A 103 6.36 14.86 -14.44
C ARG A 103 6.25 15.31 -15.88
N ASN A 104 5.24 16.08 -16.24
CA ASN A 104 5.13 16.65 -17.59
C ASN A 104 6.15 17.76 -17.79
N LEU A 105 6.35 18.63 -16.79
CA LEU A 105 7.44 19.60 -16.78
C LEU A 105 8.80 18.91 -16.96
N LEU A 106 9.05 17.81 -16.24
CA LEU A 106 10.29 17.05 -16.36
C LEU A 106 10.51 16.51 -17.79
N LYS A 107 9.45 16.03 -18.45
CA LYS A 107 9.51 15.60 -19.87
C LYS A 107 9.83 16.76 -20.81
N ASP A 108 9.19 17.91 -20.59
CA ASP A 108 9.41 19.11 -21.41
C ASP A 108 10.84 19.65 -21.24
N LEU A 109 11.35 19.68 -20.01
CA LEU A 109 12.74 20.03 -19.71
C LEU A 109 13.73 19.04 -20.31
N SER A 110 13.44 17.74 -20.24
CA SER A 110 14.27 16.71 -20.87
C SER A 110 14.34 16.89 -22.39
N LYS A 111 13.21 17.22 -23.04
CA LYS A 111 13.18 17.54 -24.47
C LYS A 111 13.99 18.81 -24.78
N LYS A 112 13.80 19.87 -24.01
CA LYS A 112 14.54 21.14 -24.13
C LYS A 112 16.05 20.92 -23.96
N LEU A 113 16.47 20.03 -23.06
CA LEU A 113 17.87 19.66 -22.87
C LEU A 113 18.45 19.01 -24.12
N ILE A 114 17.75 18.04 -24.71
CA ILE A 114 18.16 17.37 -25.95
C ILE A 114 18.30 18.37 -27.08
N ASP A 115 17.31 19.25 -27.27
CA ASP A 115 17.32 20.28 -28.30
C ASP A 115 18.49 21.28 -28.10
N SER A 116 18.75 21.69 -26.86
CA SER A 116 19.84 22.62 -26.52
C SER A 116 21.23 22.00 -26.76
N ILE A 117 21.39 20.71 -26.45
CA ILE A 117 22.62 19.96 -26.76
C ILE A 117 22.82 19.85 -28.27
N ALA A 118 21.75 19.58 -29.04
CA ALA A 118 21.84 19.44 -30.49
C ALA A 118 22.24 20.75 -31.20
N ILE A 119 21.82 21.90 -30.66
CA ILE A 119 22.14 23.23 -31.20
C ILE A 119 23.49 23.76 -30.67
N GLY A 120 24.02 23.19 -29.59
CA GLY A 120 25.21 23.69 -28.91
C GLY A 120 24.95 24.99 -28.14
N ALA A 121 23.76 25.13 -27.56
CA ALA A 121 23.37 26.32 -26.82
C ALA A 121 24.06 26.40 -25.44
N ASP A 122 24.37 27.61 -24.97
CA ASP A 122 25.05 27.84 -23.68
C ASP A 122 24.17 27.54 -22.45
N ASN A 123 22.85 27.44 -22.62
CA ASN A 123 21.87 27.22 -21.55
C ASN A 123 21.78 25.76 -21.06
N VAL A 124 22.58 24.83 -21.60
CA VAL A 124 22.54 23.40 -21.22
C VAL A 124 22.73 23.19 -19.72
N LYS A 125 23.59 23.99 -19.07
CA LYS A 125 23.82 23.91 -17.62
C LYS A 125 22.60 24.31 -16.81
N GLU A 126 21.92 25.38 -17.22
CA GLU A 126 20.71 25.88 -16.57
C GLU A 126 19.57 24.86 -16.66
N VAL A 127 19.37 24.26 -17.84
CA VAL A 127 18.33 23.23 -18.04
C VAL A 127 18.62 21.98 -17.21
N ARG A 128 19.89 21.56 -17.09
CA ARG A 128 20.27 20.43 -16.22
C ARG A 128 19.98 20.71 -14.75
N GLN A 129 20.28 21.92 -14.29
CA GLN A 129 19.99 22.34 -12.92
C GLN A 129 18.48 22.34 -12.65
N GLU A 130 17.68 22.86 -13.59
CA GLU A 130 16.21 22.89 -13.49
C GLU A 130 15.61 21.47 -13.46
N ILE A 131 16.15 20.54 -14.26
CA ILE A 131 15.78 19.12 -14.21
C ILE A 131 16.06 18.55 -12.82
N TRP A 132 17.27 18.74 -12.30
CA TRP A 132 17.65 18.21 -11.00
C TRP A 132 16.76 18.75 -9.88
N GLU A 133 16.50 20.06 -9.84
CA GLU A 133 15.59 20.68 -8.85
C GLU A 133 14.14 20.16 -8.97
N THR A 134 13.71 19.83 -10.18
CA THR A 134 12.38 19.25 -10.43
C THR A 134 12.31 17.78 -9.98
N GLU A 135 13.35 16.98 -10.24
CA GLU A 135 13.45 15.59 -9.81
C GLU A 135 13.45 15.46 -8.28
N GLN A 136 14.10 16.40 -7.58
CA GLN A 136 14.12 16.44 -6.10
C GLN A 136 12.73 16.63 -5.45
N LYS A 137 11.72 17.03 -6.23
CA LYS A 137 10.33 17.18 -5.77
C LYS A 137 9.49 15.92 -6.01
N ASP A 138 9.93 14.97 -6.84
CA ASP A 138 9.22 13.71 -7.05
C ASP A 138 9.72 12.64 -6.09
N ALA A 139 8.95 12.36 -5.04
CA ALA A 139 9.32 11.38 -4.01
C ALA A 139 9.66 10.00 -4.59
N ASN A 140 9.05 9.57 -5.70
CA ASN A 140 9.32 8.26 -6.29
C ASN A 140 10.67 8.23 -7.02
N ILE A 141 11.07 9.35 -7.62
CA ILE A 141 12.39 9.49 -8.27
C ILE A 141 13.46 9.56 -7.18
N VAL A 142 13.27 10.43 -6.18
CA VAL A 142 14.20 10.55 -5.05
C VAL A 142 14.38 9.21 -4.35
N TYR A 143 13.30 8.48 -4.10
CA TYR A 143 13.39 7.15 -3.49
C TYR A 143 14.29 6.19 -4.28
N GLY A 144 14.12 6.10 -5.60
CA GLY A 144 14.98 5.27 -6.45
C GLY A 144 16.43 5.72 -6.48
N LEU A 145 16.68 7.03 -6.58
CA LEU A 145 18.04 7.60 -6.61
C LEU A 145 18.78 7.36 -5.29
N GLU A 146 18.11 7.55 -4.15
CA GLU A 146 18.71 7.35 -2.83
C GLU A 146 19.02 5.86 -2.57
N LEU A 147 18.19 4.93 -3.08
CA LEU A 147 18.51 3.50 -3.03
C LEU A 147 19.75 3.15 -3.86
N ASP A 148 19.86 3.67 -5.10
CA ASP A 148 21.03 3.45 -5.95
C ASP A 148 22.30 4.08 -5.32
N ALA A 149 22.18 5.25 -4.68
CA ALA A 149 23.27 5.93 -3.99
C ALA A 149 23.70 5.21 -2.70
N MET A 150 22.74 4.66 -1.94
CA MET A 150 22.99 3.80 -0.78
C MET A 150 23.76 2.54 -1.20
N ASP A 151 23.29 1.83 -2.23
CA ASP A 151 23.93 0.61 -2.74
C ASP A 151 25.39 0.91 -3.15
N LYS A 152 25.62 2.02 -3.86
CA LYS A 152 26.97 2.46 -4.24
C LYS A 152 27.85 2.84 -3.05
N ALA A 153 27.30 3.52 -2.04
CA ALA A 153 28.05 3.86 -0.84
C ALA A 153 28.46 2.61 -0.06
N LEU A 154 27.60 1.58 0.00
CA LEU A 154 27.93 0.28 0.59
C LEU A 154 29.02 -0.45 -0.21
N GLU A 155 28.96 -0.44 -1.54
CA GLU A 155 30.00 -1.01 -2.41
C GLU A 155 31.37 -0.34 -2.21
N GLU A 156 31.38 0.95 -1.84
CA GLU A 156 32.58 1.74 -1.56
C GLU A 156 32.97 1.77 -0.07
N GLU A 157 32.33 0.94 0.78
CA GLU A 157 32.55 0.86 2.23
C GLU A 157 32.35 2.21 2.99
N ARG A 158 31.51 3.10 2.45
CA ARG A 158 31.13 4.39 3.06
C ARG A 158 29.84 4.26 3.88
N GLU A 159 29.92 3.61 5.04
CA GLU A 159 28.74 3.26 5.86
C GLU A 159 27.91 4.47 6.31
N ASP A 160 28.54 5.59 6.65
CA ASP A 160 27.83 6.79 7.11
C ASP A 160 27.00 7.44 5.99
N ASP A 161 27.56 7.50 4.79
CA ASP A 161 26.85 8.00 3.61
C ASP A 161 25.71 7.05 3.23
N ALA A 162 25.92 5.73 3.32
CA ALA A 162 24.87 4.74 3.11
C ALA A 162 23.72 4.91 4.11
N ARG A 163 24.02 5.23 5.37
CA ARG A 163 23.02 5.51 6.41
C ARG A 163 22.21 6.77 6.10
N GLU A 164 22.87 7.83 5.61
CA GLU A 164 22.20 9.06 5.18
C GLU A 164 21.25 8.79 4.01
N HIS A 165 21.74 8.11 2.96
CA HIS A 165 20.92 7.73 1.81
C HIS A 165 19.75 6.83 2.20
N ARG A 166 19.93 5.88 3.12
CA ARG A 166 18.85 5.05 3.67
C ARG A 166 17.76 5.91 4.33
N ASN A 167 18.16 6.90 5.12
CA ASN A 167 17.22 7.80 5.80
C ASN A 167 16.46 8.68 4.80
N ASN A 168 17.15 9.22 3.79
CA ASN A 168 16.54 10.00 2.72
C ASN A 168 15.55 9.15 1.89
N ALA A 169 15.95 7.93 1.54
CA ALA A 169 15.10 6.96 0.85
C ALA A 169 13.84 6.67 1.67
N ARG A 170 13.96 6.43 2.97
CA ARG A 170 12.81 6.22 3.87
C ARG A 170 11.89 7.43 3.92
N ASN A 171 12.45 8.63 4.08
CA ASN A 171 11.68 9.88 4.09
C ASN A 171 10.89 10.08 2.79
N ALA A 172 11.48 9.76 1.64
CA ALA A 172 10.80 9.81 0.34
C ALA A 172 9.72 8.71 0.24
N ARG A 173 10.02 7.48 0.69
CA ARG A 173 9.10 6.33 0.70
C ARG A 173 7.82 6.63 1.47
N ASP A 174 7.93 7.27 2.63
CA ASP A 174 6.78 7.60 3.49
C ASP A 174 5.78 8.57 2.84
N GLN A 175 6.19 9.30 1.80
CA GLN A 175 5.34 10.22 1.04
C GLN A 175 4.64 9.56 -0.15
N LEU A 176 4.97 8.31 -0.45
CA LEU A 176 4.38 7.56 -1.54
C LEU A 176 3.12 6.85 -1.04
N ILE A 177 1.96 7.25 -1.55
CA ILE A 177 0.66 6.77 -1.06
C ILE A 177 0.50 5.24 -1.11
N TYR A 178 1.19 4.55 -2.03
CA TYR A 178 1.11 3.10 -2.19
C TYR A 178 1.92 2.33 -1.13
N PHE A 179 2.72 3.00 -0.31
CA PHE A 179 3.33 2.45 0.90
C PHE A 179 2.50 2.74 2.17
N ASN A 180 1.38 3.46 2.04
CA ASN A 180 0.49 3.84 3.16
C ASN A 180 -0.83 3.04 3.14
N TYR A 181 -0.83 1.86 2.52
CA TYR A 181 -2.00 0.97 2.46
C TYR A 181 -2.00 -0.13 3.51
N GLU A 182 -1.09 -0.10 4.49
CA GLU A 182 -1.06 -1.10 5.55
C GLU A 182 -2.42 -1.21 6.29
N GLY A 183 -2.80 -2.42 6.67
CA GLY A 183 -4.00 -2.72 7.46
C GLY A 183 -5.14 -3.34 6.66
N LEU A 184 -6.37 -3.22 7.17
CA LEU A 184 -7.55 -3.93 6.65
C LEU A 184 -8.23 -3.20 5.49
N TRP A 185 -8.66 -3.97 4.49
CA TRP A 185 -9.34 -3.52 3.28
C TRP A 185 -10.45 -4.48 2.88
N VAL A 186 -11.54 -3.95 2.32
CA VAL A 186 -12.66 -4.76 1.85
C VAL A 186 -12.75 -4.70 0.32
N GLY A 187 -12.94 -5.85 -0.31
CA GLY A 187 -13.14 -5.96 -1.76
C GLY A 187 -14.24 -6.96 -2.11
N LYS A 188 -14.91 -6.77 -3.25
CA LYS A 188 -15.98 -7.68 -3.70
C LYS A 188 -15.43 -8.79 -4.60
N TYR A 189 -15.41 -10.02 -4.11
CA TYR A 189 -14.96 -11.23 -4.82
C TYR A 189 -16.15 -11.92 -5.52
N GLY A 190 -16.80 -11.19 -6.43
CA GLY A 190 -17.77 -11.76 -7.36
C GLY A 190 -19.02 -12.23 -6.64
N ASP A 191 -19.34 -13.51 -6.80
CA ASP A 191 -20.52 -14.15 -6.19
C ASP A 191 -20.30 -14.51 -4.71
N TYR A 192 -19.04 -14.57 -4.26
CA TYR A 192 -18.70 -14.81 -2.84
C TYR A 192 -19.04 -13.61 -1.95
N GLY A 193 -19.23 -12.42 -2.54
CA GLY A 193 -19.59 -11.21 -1.82
C GLY A 193 -18.36 -10.40 -1.42
N PHE A 194 -18.39 -9.82 -0.22
CA PHE A 194 -17.31 -8.96 0.28
C PHE A 194 -16.35 -9.76 1.14
N GLU A 195 -15.07 -9.65 0.83
CA GLU A 195 -13.98 -10.27 1.58
C GLU A 195 -13.06 -9.20 2.16
N LEU A 196 -12.53 -9.49 3.33
CA LEU A 196 -11.56 -8.67 4.04
C LEU A 196 -10.15 -9.19 3.74
N VAL A 197 -9.25 -8.27 3.41
CA VAL A 197 -7.83 -8.54 3.22
C VAL A 197 -7.01 -7.64 4.14
N ASN A 198 -5.90 -8.18 4.65
CA ASN A 198 -4.90 -7.42 5.39
C ASN A 198 -3.72 -7.15 4.45
N ILE A 199 -3.38 -5.88 4.28
CA ILE A 199 -2.25 -5.43 3.49
C ILE A 199 -1.06 -5.23 4.42
N THR A 200 0.06 -5.86 4.07
CA THR A 200 1.37 -5.66 4.70
C THR A 200 2.44 -5.47 3.63
N TYR A 201 3.68 -5.19 4.06
CA TYR A 201 4.80 -4.98 3.16
C TYR A 201 5.99 -5.86 3.52
N THR A 202 6.69 -6.35 2.50
CA THR A 202 8.02 -6.95 2.63
C THR A 202 8.96 -6.20 1.69
N GLY A 203 9.73 -5.27 2.24
CA GLY A 203 10.50 -4.29 1.46
C GLY A 203 9.59 -3.43 0.57
N ASP A 204 9.77 -3.60 -0.74
CA ASP A 204 9.00 -2.90 -1.79
C ASP A 204 7.86 -3.75 -2.36
N THR A 205 7.62 -4.94 -1.81
CA THR A 205 6.48 -5.78 -2.22
C THR A 205 5.32 -5.59 -1.27
N LEU A 206 4.16 -5.22 -1.81
CA LEU A 206 2.88 -5.23 -1.09
C LEU A 206 2.32 -6.65 -1.09
N ILE A 207 1.89 -7.12 0.07
CA ILE A 207 1.33 -8.46 0.27
C ILE A 207 -0.09 -8.30 0.81
N ALA A 208 -1.07 -8.86 0.09
CA ALA A 208 -2.46 -8.91 0.52
C ALA A 208 -2.81 -10.31 1.01
N ARG A 209 -3.01 -10.46 2.32
CA ARG A 209 -3.45 -11.73 2.92
C ARG A 209 -4.93 -11.71 3.18
N LYS A 210 -5.60 -12.80 2.88
CA LYS A 210 -7.03 -12.93 3.11
C LYS A 210 -7.32 -13.09 4.59
N VAL A 211 -8.32 -12.36 5.11
CA VAL A 211 -8.74 -12.44 6.52
C VAL A 211 -10.04 -13.24 6.64
N THR A 212 -10.98 -13.02 5.71
CA THR A 212 -12.22 -13.81 5.61
C THR A 212 -12.03 -14.98 4.65
N ASP A 213 -12.77 -16.05 4.93
CA ASP A 213 -12.65 -17.32 4.20
C ASP A 213 -13.62 -17.36 3.00
N ASP A 214 -13.12 -17.79 1.84
CA ASP A 214 -13.96 -18.15 0.68
C ASP A 214 -13.60 -19.55 0.20
N SER A 215 -14.43 -20.12 -0.68
CA SER A 215 -14.25 -21.51 -1.06
C SER A 215 -13.04 -21.76 -1.96
N THR A 216 -12.43 -20.72 -2.54
CA THR A 216 -11.30 -20.82 -3.47
C THR A 216 -9.97 -20.48 -2.84
N VAL A 217 -9.83 -19.31 -2.20
CA VAL A 217 -8.63 -18.87 -1.50
C VAL A 217 -8.99 -18.71 -0.02
N PRO A 218 -8.42 -19.52 0.87
CA PRO A 218 -8.83 -19.53 2.26
C PRO A 218 -8.23 -18.37 3.07
N ALA A 219 -8.79 -18.13 4.25
CA ALA A 219 -8.24 -17.16 5.19
C ALA A 219 -6.79 -17.50 5.59
N GLY A 220 -5.91 -16.49 5.64
CA GLY A 220 -4.48 -16.62 5.93
C GLY A 220 -3.58 -16.63 4.68
N GLU A 221 -4.12 -17.07 3.54
CA GLU A 221 -3.39 -17.16 2.29
C GLU A 221 -3.22 -15.80 1.61
N ILE A 222 -2.18 -15.69 0.76
CA ILE A 222 -1.91 -14.46 0.01
C ILE A 222 -2.79 -14.43 -1.23
N THR A 223 -3.80 -13.55 -1.24
CA THR A 223 -4.69 -13.39 -2.40
C THR A 223 -3.99 -12.68 -3.57
N PHE A 224 -3.12 -11.70 -3.29
CA PHE A 224 -2.26 -11.10 -4.30
C PHE A 224 -1.05 -10.40 -3.68
N GLN A 225 -0.04 -10.15 -4.52
CA GLN A 225 1.12 -9.33 -4.20
C GLN A 225 1.43 -8.38 -5.36
N ALA A 226 2.06 -7.24 -5.07
CA ALA A 226 2.45 -6.25 -6.07
C ALA A 226 3.87 -5.72 -5.82
N ASP A 227 4.66 -5.61 -6.88
CA ASP A 227 5.99 -5.02 -6.84
C ASP A 227 5.89 -3.49 -6.98
N LEU A 228 6.23 -2.80 -5.89
CA LEU A 228 6.17 -1.34 -5.79
C LEU A 228 7.55 -0.69 -5.96
N ALA A 229 8.59 -1.48 -6.26
CA ALA A 229 9.95 -0.98 -6.37
C ALA A 229 10.03 0.17 -7.39
N PRO A 230 10.76 1.25 -7.06
CA PRO A 230 10.98 2.32 -8.02
C PRO A 230 11.79 1.77 -9.21
N PRO A 231 11.64 2.34 -10.42
CA PRO A 231 12.51 2.01 -11.53
C PRO A 231 13.96 2.35 -11.15
N ARG A 232 14.83 1.35 -11.02
CA ARG A 232 16.25 1.55 -10.69
C ARG A 232 17.04 1.90 -11.95
N HIS A 233 18.01 2.81 -11.85
CA HIS A 233 18.84 3.20 -12.99
C HIS A 233 19.86 2.11 -13.39
N SER A 234 20.29 1.28 -12.44
CA SER A 234 21.47 0.42 -12.57
C SER A 234 21.18 -1.04 -12.94
N LYS A 235 20.01 -1.59 -12.60
CA LYS A 235 19.70 -3.03 -12.73
C LYS A 235 18.42 -3.24 -13.52
N SER A 236 18.59 -3.63 -14.79
CA SER A 236 17.61 -4.25 -15.70
C SER A 236 16.17 -3.74 -15.59
N LEU A 237 15.79 -2.76 -16.43
CA LEU A 237 14.44 -2.51 -16.98
C LEU A 237 13.28 -3.23 -16.27
N SER A 238 13.08 -3.01 -14.97
CA SER A 238 11.81 -3.41 -14.35
C SER A 238 10.78 -2.60 -15.12
N LYS A 239 9.92 -3.31 -15.85
CA LYS A 239 9.14 -2.74 -16.94
C LYS A 239 7.99 -1.98 -16.30
N SER A 240 8.28 -0.76 -15.83
CA SER A 240 7.26 0.09 -15.23
C SER A 240 6.08 0.20 -16.19
N LEU A 241 4.93 -0.28 -15.72
CA LEU A 241 3.72 -0.27 -16.52
C LEU A 241 3.33 1.19 -16.80
N PRO A 242 2.96 1.54 -18.05
CA PRO A 242 2.57 2.90 -18.35
C PRO A 242 1.32 3.27 -17.54
N ASN A 243 1.23 4.50 -17.07
CA ASN A 243 0.05 4.97 -16.34
C ASN A 243 -1.22 4.89 -17.22
N ILE A 244 -2.37 4.72 -16.55
CA ILE A 244 -3.68 4.82 -17.22
C ILE A 244 -4.06 6.29 -17.29
N LYS A 245 -4.17 6.85 -18.50
CA LYS A 245 -4.71 8.20 -18.70
C LYS A 245 -6.23 8.17 -18.62
N LEU A 246 -6.80 9.03 -17.76
CA LEU A 246 -8.23 9.13 -17.55
C LEU A 246 -8.86 10.14 -18.52
N SER A 247 -10.14 9.91 -18.87
CA SER A 247 -10.95 10.90 -19.57
C SER A 247 -11.26 12.07 -18.63
N GLU A 248 -11.57 13.25 -19.17
CA GLU A 248 -11.89 14.44 -18.36
C GLU A 248 -13.02 14.18 -17.32
N THR A 249 -14.02 13.38 -17.69
CA THR A 249 -15.11 12.98 -16.78
C THR A 249 -14.64 12.06 -15.66
N ALA A 250 -13.75 11.11 -15.95
CA ALA A 250 -13.16 10.23 -14.94
C ALA A 250 -12.17 11.00 -14.06
N SER A 251 -11.36 11.89 -14.63
CA SER A 251 -10.40 12.70 -13.88
C SER A 251 -11.08 13.61 -12.88
N LYS A 252 -12.24 14.20 -13.24
CA LYS A 252 -13.06 14.98 -12.29
C LYS A 252 -13.63 14.15 -11.14
N ARG A 253 -13.90 12.86 -11.37
CA ARG A 253 -14.42 11.95 -10.33
C ARG A 253 -13.33 11.49 -9.38
N TRP A 254 -12.17 11.15 -9.92
CA TRP A 254 -11.06 10.58 -9.15
C TRP A 254 -10.07 11.64 -8.63
N GLY A 255 -10.18 12.88 -9.08
CA GLY A 255 -9.30 13.97 -8.68
C GLY A 255 -7.91 13.94 -9.31
N THR A 256 -7.69 13.09 -10.32
CA THR A 256 -6.37 12.87 -10.92
C THR A 256 -6.49 12.58 -12.42
N THR A 257 -5.52 12.99 -13.23
CA THR A 257 -5.53 12.77 -14.69
C THR A 257 -4.96 11.42 -15.11
N GLU A 258 -4.12 10.82 -14.28
CA GLU A 258 -3.49 9.53 -14.52
C GLU A 258 -3.55 8.63 -13.28
N LEU A 259 -3.62 7.32 -13.50
CA LEU A 259 -3.52 6.30 -12.44
C LEU A 259 -2.22 5.50 -12.60
N LYS A 260 -1.44 5.40 -11.53
CA LYS A 260 -0.21 4.60 -11.50
C LYS A 260 -0.57 3.11 -11.48
N ARG A 261 0.26 2.30 -12.13
CA ARG A 261 0.13 0.83 -12.16
C ARG A 261 1.39 0.17 -11.66
N PHE A 262 1.20 -1.00 -11.05
CA PHE A 262 2.26 -1.87 -10.58
C PHE A 262 2.00 -3.29 -11.08
N GLU A 263 3.08 -4.00 -11.41
CA GLU A 263 3.01 -5.42 -11.71
C GLU A 263 2.72 -6.19 -10.43
N GLY A 264 1.99 -7.29 -10.55
CA GLY A 264 1.67 -8.13 -9.41
C GLY A 264 1.35 -9.55 -9.81
N LEU A 265 1.16 -10.39 -8.79
CA LEU A 265 0.74 -11.76 -8.93
C LEU A 265 -0.49 -11.96 -8.06
N GLY A 266 -1.56 -12.48 -8.66
CA GLY A 266 -2.79 -12.83 -7.96
C GLY A 266 -2.92 -14.33 -7.83
N GLN A 267 -3.24 -14.82 -6.65
CA GLN A 267 -3.48 -16.24 -6.41
C GLN A 267 -4.89 -16.60 -6.88
N VAL A 268 -5.01 -17.74 -7.54
CA VAL A 268 -6.29 -18.36 -7.90
C VAL A 268 -6.22 -19.85 -7.61
N ALA A 269 -7.36 -20.45 -7.27
CA ALA A 269 -7.49 -21.88 -7.06
C ALA A 269 -8.91 -22.35 -7.40
N GLU A 270 -9.07 -23.66 -7.58
CA GLU A 270 -10.38 -24.31 -7.61
C GLU A 270 -10.97 -24.37 -6.19
N GLU A 271 -12.26 -24.71 -6.07
CA GLU A 271 -12.93 -24.90 -4.78
C GLU A 271 -12.17 -25.89 -3.87
N GLY A 272 -12.01 -25.54 -2.60
CA GLY A 272 -11.18 -26.25 -1.63
C GLY A 272 -9.69 -25.92 -1.73
N PHE A 273 -9.32 -24.78 -2.33
CA PHE A 273 -7.94 -24.36 -2.56
C PHE A 273 -7.12 -25.37 -3.38
N VAL A 274 -7.79 -26.07 -4.30
CA VAL A 274 -7.19 -27.12 -5.11
C VAL A 274 -6.50 -26.50 -6.34
N LYS A 275 -5.31 -27.01 -6.70
CA LYS A 275 -4.49 -26.50 -7.81
C LYS A 275 -4.25 -24.99 -7.75
N SER A 276 -3.85 -24.49 -6.58
CA SER A 276 -3.51 -23.07 -6.44
C SER A 276 -2.35 -22.70 -7.36
N GLN A 277 -2.51 -21.56 -8.03
CA GLN A 277 -1.51 -21.03 -8.95
C GLN A 277 -1.50 -19.50 -8.92
N TRP A 278 -0.36 -18.93 -9.30
CA TRP A 278 -0.20 -17.48 -9.45
C TRP A 278 -0.50 -17.07 -10.89
N LEU A 279 -1.36 -16.07 -11.05
CA LEU A 279 -1.63 -15.41 -12.32
C LEU A 279 -1.00 -14.03 -12.33
N GLU A 280 -0.56 -13.59 -13.51
CA GLU A 280 -0.15 -12.21 -13.72
C GLU A 280 -1.31 -11.25 -13.41
N GLY A 281 -1.01 -10.23 -12.61
CA GLY A 281 -1.95 -9.22 -12.22
C GLY A 281 -1.37 -7.82 -12.27
N GLN A 282 -2.25 -6.84 -12.10
CA GLN A 282 -1.87 -5.43 -12.03
C GLN A 282 -2.58 -4.77 -10.86
N MET A 283 -1.81 -4.12 -10.01
CA MET A 283 -2.36 -3.20 -9.02
C MET A 283 -2.51 -1.82 -9.66
N VAL A 284 -3.69 -1.21 -9.51
CA VAL A 284 -3.99 0.13 -10.00
C VAL A 284 -4.27 1.04 -8.81
N LEU A 285 -3.47 2.11 -8.73
CA LEU A 285 -3.53 3.10 -7.67
C LEU A 285 -4.60 4.14 -7.97
N ILE A 286 -5.61 4.26 -7.11
CA ILE A 286 -6.72 5.19 -7.31
C ILE A 286 -6.54 6.44 -6.44
N ASN A 287 -6.59 6.29 -5.11
CA ASN A 287 -6.37 7.35 -4.13
C ASN A 287 -6.00 6.75 -2.76
N GLU A 288 -5.83 7.56 -1.71
CA GLU A 288 -5.45 7.07 -0.37
C GLU A 288 -6.45 6.07 0.25
N GLU A 289 -7.72 6.13 -0.16
CA GLU A 289 -8.80 5.31 0.42
C GLU A 289 -9.19 4.11 -0.44
N ASN A 290 -8.70 4.04 -1.68
CA ASN A 290 -9.10 3.05 -2.67
C ASN A 290 -7.95 2.65 -3.59
N PHE A 291 -7.90 1.36 -3.91
CA PHE A 291 -7.08 0.84 -4.99
C PHE A 291 -7.82 -0.33 -5.66
N SER A 292 -7.24 -0.91 -6.71
CA SER A 292 -7.78 -2.14 -7.29
C SER A 292 -6.68 -3.10 -7.72
N PHE A 293 -7.03 -4.38 -7.79
CA PHE A 293 -6.15 -5.41 -8.35
C PHE A 293 -6.90 -6.13 -9.48
N ALA A 294 -6.22 -6.32 -10.61
CA ALA A 294 -6.76 -6.97 -11.80
C ALA A 294 -5.96 -8.23 -12.14
N TRP A 295 -6.63 -9.38 -12.18
CA TRP A 295 -6.08 -10.65 -12.69
C TRP A 295 -6.22 -10.67 -14.21
N LEU A 296 -5.10 -10.48 -14.91
CA LEU A 296 -5.12 -10.25 -16.36
C LEU A 296 -5.64 -11.46 -17.17
N PRO A 297 -5.22 -12.71 -16.91
CA PRO A 297 -5.63 -13.84 -17.76
C PRO A 297 -7.14 -14.11 -17.72
N ILE A 298 -7.80 -13.76 -16.62
CA ILE A 298 -9.25 -13.99 -16.42
C ILE A 298 -10.08 -12.70 -16.54
N ASN A 299 -9.46 -11.57 -16.89
CA ASN A 299 -10.11 -10.25 -17.00
C ASN A 299 -10.98 -9.89 -15.79
N TYR A 300 -10.49 -10.18 -14.60
CA TYR A 300 -11.21 -9.98 -13.36
C TYR A 300 -10.56 -8.87 -12.54
N GLN A 301 -11.34 -7.91 -12.06
CA GLN A 301 -10.83 -6.76 -11.29
C GLN A 301 -11.65 -6.56 -10.03
N ILE A 302 -10.94 -6.42 -8.91
CA ILE A 302 -11.54 -6.13 -7.60
C ILE A 302 -11.09 -4.75 -7.15
N PHE A 303 -12.06 -3.95 -6.71
CA PHE A 303 -11.82 -2.67 -6.05
C PHE A 303 -11.79 -2.88 -4.55
N PHE A 304 -10.77 -2.32 -3.91
CA PHE A 304 -10.56 -2.34 -2.47
C PHE A 304 -10.76 -0.94 -1.91
N GLY A 305 -11.53 -0.85 -0.82
CA GLY A 305 -11.72 0.37 -0.05
C GLY A 305 -11.47 0.12 1.43
N ARG A 306 -11.19 1.19 2.19
CA ARG A 306 -11.11 1.10 3.66
C ARG A 306 -12.52 0.82 4.23
N PRO A 307 -12.74 -0.31 4.92
CA PRO A 307 -14.02 -0.59 5.56
C PRO A 307 -14.23 0.30 6.80
N SER A 308 -15.49 0.62 7.13
CA SER A 308 -15.78 1.31 8.40
C SER A 308 -15.44 0.41 9.59
N PRO A 309 -15.12 0.97 10.77
CA PRO A 309 -14.83 0.17 11.96
C PRO A 309 -15.96 -0.82 12.31
N GLU A 310 -17.23 -0.42 12.16
CA GLU A 310 -18.36 -1.31 12.45
C GLU A 310 -18.42 -2.47 11.46
N LEU A 311 -18.15 -2.20 10.17
CA LEU A 311 -18.10 -3.24 9.15
C LEU A 311 -16.93 -4.20 9.37
N GLN A 312 -15.76 -3.69 9.77
CA GLN A 312 -14.59 -4.50 10.11
C GLN A 312 -14.92 -5.49 11.23
N LEU A 313 -15.46 -5.00 12.35
CA LEU A 313 -15.84 -5.84 13.49
C LEU A 313 -16.87 -6.88 13.09
N LYS A 314 -17.92 -6.49 12.36
CA LYS A 314 -18.93 -7.42 11.88
C LYS A 314 -18.35 -8.53 11.01
N MET A 315 -17.45 -8.20 10.08
CA MET A 315 -16.82 -9.19 9.20
C MET A 315 -15.89 -10.13 9.97
N LEU A 316 -15.20 -9.65 11.00
CA LEU A 316 -14.35 -10.46 11.88
C LEU A 316 -15.20 -11.42 12.73
N GLU A 317 -16.27 -10.93 13.35
CA GLU A 317 -17.21 -11.76 14.13
C GLU A 317 -17.84 -12.86 13.25
N GLU A 318 -18.26 -12.53 12.03
CA GLU A 318 -18.80 -13.50 11.07
C GLU A 318 -17.75 -14.54 10.66
N ALA A 319 -16.49 -14.15 10.50
CA ALA A 319 -15.39 -15.06 10.20
C ALA A 319 -15.08 -16.01 11.37
N GLU A 320 -15.07 -15.51 12.60
CA GLU A 320 -14.89 -16.34 13.80
C GLU A 320 -16.04 -17.32 14.00
N LYS A 321 -17.29 -16.86 13.83
CA LYS A 321 -18.47 -17.72 13.95
C LYS A 321 -18.44 -18.88 12.95
N LYS A 322 -18.05 -18.62 11.70
CA LYS A 322 -17.88 -19.68 10.69
C LYS A 322 -16.86 -20.73 11.12
N LYS A 323 -15.74 -20.33 11.73
CA LYS A 323 -14.73 -21.27 12.26
C LYS A 323 -15.29 -22.14 13.39
N VAL A 324 -16.04 -21.54 14.32
CA VAL A 324 -16.69 -22.26 15.43
C VAL A 324 -17.73 -23.25 14.90
N ASP A 325 -18.53 -22.87 13.90
CA ASP A 325 -19.55 -23.75 13.30
C ASP A 325 -18.90 -24.96 12.60
N VAL A 326 -17.78 -24.77 11.90
CA VAL A 326 -17.00 -25.87 11.30
C VAL A 326 -16.45 -26.81 12.38
N MET A 327 -15.87 -26.27 13.45
CA MET A 327 -15.34 -27.06 14.57
C MET A 327 -16.45 -27.89 15.25
N ASN A 328 -17.61 -27.29 15.48
CA ASN A 328 -18.77 -27.98 16.07
C ASN A 328 -19.31 -29.10 15.17
N ASN A 329 -19.36 -28.88 13.86
CA ASN A 329 -19.76 -29.90 12.90
C ASN A 329 -18.79 -31.09 12.87
N ILE A 330 -17.48 -30.84 12.99
CA ILE A 330 -16.46 -31.90 13.09
C ILE A 330 -16.63 -32.70 14.40
N MET A 331 -16.86 -32.03 15.53
CA MET A 331 -17.11 -32.70 16.81
C MET A 331 -18.38 -33.57 16.79
N GLN A 332 -19.45 -33.10 16.15
CA GLN A 332 -20.70 -33.87 16.05
C GLN A 332 -20.60 -35.10 15.14
N GLN A 333 -19.64 -35.14 14.21
CA GLN A 333 -19.40 -36.29 13.33
C GLN A 333 -18.62 -37.43 14.00
N GLY A 334 -18.34 -37.34 15.31
CA GLY A 334 -17.89 -38.47 16.11
C GLY A 334 -16.48 -38.94 15.80
N ILE A 335 -15.60 -38.04 15.33
CA ILE A 335 -14.17 -38.34 15.25
C ILE A 335 -13.59 -38.23 16.68
N ASP A 336 -13.78 -39.30 17.46
CA ASP A 336 -13.08 -39.57 18.72
C ASP A 336 -11.60 -39.85 18.40
N THR A 337 -10.80 -38.83 18.13
CA THR A 337 -9.32 -38.91 18.29
C THR A 337 -8.70 -37.54 18.04
N LEU A 338 -8.45 -36.80 19.13
CA LEU A 338 -7.15 -36.23 19.49
C LEU A 338 -7.36 -35.53 20.83
N SER A 339 -6.89 -36.16 21.90
CA SER A 339 -6.93 -35.64 23.27
C SER A 339 -6.23 -34.28 23.33
N PHE A 340 -7.00 -33.23 23.65
CA PHE A 340 -6.56 -31.84 23.80
C PHE A 340 -5.65 -31.59 25.01
N GLU A 341 -5.04 -32.62 25.61
CA GLU A 341 -4.16 -32.49 26.78
C GLU A 341 -2.89 -31.65 26.50
N ASN A 342 -2.56 -31.35 25.24
CA ASN A 342 -1.40 -30.54 24.87
C ASN A 342 -1.67 -29.02 24.73
N ALA A 343 -2.92 -28.57 24.69
CA ALA A 343 -3.20 -27.14 24.44
C ALA A 343 -2.79 -26.24 25.62
N ASP A 344 -2.87 -26.75 26.85
CA ASP A 344 -2.41 -26.00 28.03
C ASP A 344 -0.88 -25.98 28.12
N VAL A 345 -0.20 -27.04 27.65
CA VAL A 345 1.27 -27.08 27.56
C VAL A 345 1.79 -26.07 26.54
N GLU A 346 1.13 -25.95 25.37
CA GLU A 346 1.48 -24.96 24.35
C GLU A 346 1.23 -23.52 24.81
N LYS A 347 0.15 -23.27 25.57
CA LYS A 347 -0.11 -21.94 26.14
C LYS A 347 0.94 -21.54 27.16
N ASP A 348 1.27 -22.42 28.10
CA ASP A 348 2.32 -22.17 29.10
C ASP A 348 3.68 -21.92 28.43
N TYR A 349 3.95 -22.63 27.33
CA TYR A 349 5.15 -22.44 26.53
C TYR A 349 5.20 -21.06 25.86
N VAL A 350 4.11 -20.63 25.21
CA VAL A 350 4.04 -19.31 24.55
C VAL A 350 4.18 -18.17 25.57
N VAL A 351 3.54 -18.29 26.75
CA VAL A 351 3.67 -17.30 27.82
C VAL A 351 5.12 -17.17 28.30
N LYS A 352 5.82 -18.31 28.49
CA LYS A 352 7.24 -18.31 28.86
C LYS A 352 8.14 -17.62 27.83
N CYS A 353 7.90 -17.83 26.52
CA CYS A 353 8.66 -17.12 25.47
C CYS A 353 8.43 -15.60 25.51
N PHE A 354 7.20 -15.14 25.76
CA PHE A 354 6.91 -13.71 25.88
C PHE A 354 7.59 -13.07 27.09
N ASP A 355 7.57 -13.74 28.24
CA ASP A 355 8.23 -13.24 29.45
C ASP A 355 9.76 -13.23 29.29
N ALA A 356 10.34 -14.27 28.67
CA ALA A 356 11.76 -14.30 28.33
C ALA A 356 12.18 -13.16 27.40
N THR A 357 11.39 -12.90 26.35
CA THR A 357 11.65 -11.80 25.41
C THR A 357 11.55 -10.44 26.09
N ARG A 358 10.54 -10.25 26.97
CA ARG A 358 10.39 -9.01 27.75
C ARG A 358 11.61 -8.77 28.65
N ASN A 359 12.06 -9.79 29.37
CA ASN A 359 13.22 -9.67 30.26
C ASN A 359 14.51 -9.36 29.49
N ALA A 360 14.73 -9.97 28.32
CA ALA A 360 15.90 -9.69 27.49
C ALA A 360 15.94 -8.24 26.98
N ILE A 361 14.79 -7.66 26.65
CA ILE A 361 14.66 -6.25 26.29
C ILE A 361 14.96 -5.35 27.49
N GLU A 362 14.43 -5.66 28.67
CA GLU A 362 14.67 -4.89 29.90
C GLU A 362 16.15 -4.92 30.33
N ASP A 363 16.82 -6.05 30.12
CA ASP A 363 18.25 -6.24 30.42
C ASP A 363 19.18 -5.64 29.34
N GLY A 364 18.65 -5.10 28.25
CA GLY A 364 19.43 -4.51 27.16
C GLY A 364 20.29 -5.51 26.39
N LEU A 365 19.88 -6.79 26.39
CA LEU A 365 20.55 -7.85 25.65
C LEU A 365 20.19 -7.85 24.17
N ILE A 366 19.10 -7.17 23.81
CA ILE A 366 18.56 -7.08 22.44
C ILE A 366 18.21 -5.61 22.16
N ASP A 367 18.78 -5.04 21.10
CA ASP A 367 18.59 -3.62 20.72
C ASP A 367 17.36 -3.38 19.81
N ASP A 368 16.73 -4.43 19.29
CA ASP A 368 15.61 -4.34 18.35
C ASP A 368 14.50 -5.37 18.63
N TYR A 369 13.24 -5.00 18.39
CA TYR A 369 12.06 -5.87 18.60
C TYR A 369 11.96 -7.03 17.58
N SER A 370 12.98 -7.20 16.73
CA SER A 370 13.03 -8.23 15.70
C SER A 370 13.55 -9.58 16.20
N GLU A 371 14.31 -9.62 17.30
CA GLU A 371 14.79 -10.88 17.91
C GLU A 371 13.83 -11.31 19.05
N SER A 372 12.87 -12.18 18.73
CA SER A 372 11.94 -12.76 19.71
C SER A 372 12.36 -14.18 20.10
N CYS A 373 12.17 -14.56 21.37
CA CYS A 373 12.47 -15.92 21.82
C CYS A 373 11.64 -16.95 21.04
N ILE A 374 12.32 -17.86 20.34
CA ILE A 374 11.65 -18.90 19.52
C ILE A 374 11.44 -20.18 20.34
N PHE A 375 12.41 -20.52 21.20
CA PHE A 375 12.34 -21.75 21.97
C PHE A 375 12.91 -21.68 23.40
N VAL A 376 12.23 -22.39 24.33
CA VAL A 376 12.65 -22.60 25.72
C VAL A 376 12.85 -24.10 25.98
N GLU A 377 14.09 -24.54 26.10
CA GLU A 377 14.45 -25.94 26.40
C GLU A 377 15.08 -25.99 27.81
N GLU A 378 14.43 -26.67 28.76
CA GLU A 378 14.93 -27.05 30.11
C GLU A 378 15.81 -26.03 30.88
N ASP A 379 15.72 -24.72 30.59
CA ASP A 379 16.39 -23.53 31.20
C ASP A 379 17.22 -22.64 30.23
N ALA A 380 17.20 -22.89 28.92
CA ALA A 380 17.85 -22.02 27.92
C ALA A 380 16.83 -21.39 26.95
N CYS A 381 16.88 -20.05 26.79
CA CYS A 381 16.14 -19.31 25.76
C CYS A 381 17.04 -19.11 24.53
N CYS A 382 16.56 -19.51 23.37
CA CYS A 382 17.22 -19.24 22.10
C CYS A 382 16.51 -18.08 21.37
N PHE A 383 17.26 -17.02 21.10
CA PHE A 383 16.89 -15.90 20.23
C PHE A 383 17.57 -16.11 18.88
N GLU A 384 16.87 -15.84 17.78
CA GLU A 384 17.41 -15.91 16.42
C GLU A 384 17.46 -14.51 15.81
#